data_AF-A0A644T4T8-F1
#
_entry.id   AF-A0A644T4T8-F1
#
_cell.length_a   1.000
_cell.length_b   1.000
_cell.length_c   1.000
_cell.angle_alpha   90.00
_cell.angle_beta   90.00
_cell.angle_gamma   90.00
#
_symmetry.space_group_name_H-M   'P 1'
#
loop_
_entity.id
_entity.type
_entity.pdbx_description
1 polymer ?
#
loop_
_entity_poly.entity_id
_entity_poly.type
_entity_poly.pdbx_seq_one_letter_code
_entity_poly.pdbx_strand_id
1 'polypeptide(L)'
;MGAHALKPSVLSKQAEAIGVPLLVLPVTVSTYDDDFREQLQLLKKTGVHGAVFGDVDLGNCEAKLHRGWIESICNPIDITAFIPLWFLDRETILRKLIDLGFDVRFVVVDDANFSPEWLGKKLDNYVIDELKSRAERSPEGKVGYYHTIVLDGPIFKKRLRVVNSDKVHKSDEWGDNWYWDISSCCLEDKVFTK
;
A
#
# COMPACT_ATOMS: atom_id res chain seq x y z
N MET A 1 14.44 0.67 -4.57
CA MET A 1 13.43 0.81 -3.50
C MET A 1 12.08 0.74 -4.20
N GLY A 2 11.12 -0.05 -3.72
CA GLY A 2 9.82 -0.18 -4.42
C GLY A 2 9.00 1.11 -4.32
N ALA A 3 7.96 1.24 -5.14
CA ALA A 3 7.09 2.44 -5.24
C ALA A 3 6.44 2.89 -3.91
N HIS A 4 6.46 2.04 -2.88
CA HIS A 4 5.89 2.34 -1.57
C HIS A 4 6.94 2.52 -0.46
N ALA A 5 8.22 2.67 -0.83
CA ALA A 5 9.32 2.95 0.10
C ALA A 5 9.51 1.93 1.24
N LEU A 6 8.95 0.73 1.11
CA LEU A 6 9.12 -0.36 2.09
C LEU A 6 10.31 -1.25 1.73
N LYS A 7 11.09 -1.62 2.75
CA LYS A 7 12.16 -2.60 2.60
C LYS A 7 11.56 -4.01 2.45
N PRO A 8 12.15 -4.89 1.63
CA PRO A 8 11.69 -6.27 1.50
C PRO A 8 11.62 -7.04 2.83
N SER A 9 12.49 -6.70 3.80
CA SER A 9 12.46 -7.29 5.14
C SER A 9 11.18 -6.94 5.92
N VAL A 10 10.61 -5.75 5.73
CA VAL A 10 9.34 -5.34 6.35
C VAL A 10 8.17 -6.07 5.70
N LEU A 11 8.16 -6.15 4.36
CA LEU A 11 7.13 -6.90 3.61
C LEU A 11 7.14 -8.39 4.00
N SER A 12 8.32 -8.98 4.16
CA SER A 12 8.49 -10.36 4.62
C SER A 12 7.85 -10.58 5.99
N LYS A 13 7.99 -9.61 6.91
CA LYS A 13 7.33 -9.68 8.23
C LYS A 13 5.82 -9.54 8.12
N GLN A 14 5.28 -8.70 7.23
CA GLN A 14 3.83 -8.64 6.99
C GLN A 14 3.27 -9.98 6.48
N ALA A 15 3.94 -10.59 5.50
CA ALA A 15 3.53 -11.89 4.97
C ALA A 15 3.61 -13.01 6.02
N GLU A 16 4.69 -13.06 6.80
CA GLU A 16 4.85 -14.00 7.93
C GLU A 16 3.75 -13.81 8.98
N ALA A 17 3.43 -12.55 9.30
CA ALA A 17 2.39 -12.20 10.26
C ALA A 17 0.99 -12.64 9.82
N ILE A 18 0.66 -12.53 8.53
CA ILE A 18 -0.61 -13.01 7.95
C ILE A 18 -0.59 -14.54 7.80
N GLY A 19 0.58 -15.12 7.53
CA GLY A 19 0.77 -16.54 7.26
C GLY A 19 0.52 -16.90 5.80
N VAL A 20 0.89 -16.00 4.87
CA VAL A 20 0.87 -16.24 3.41
C VAL A 20 2.30 -16.23 2.86
N PRO A 21 2.60 -16.99 1.80
CA PRO A 21 3.91 -16.95 1.16
C PRO A 21 4.15 -15.56 0.53
N LEU A 22 5.38 -15.05 0.66
CA LEU A 22 5.84 -13.87 -0.06
C LEU A 22 6.81 -14.29 -1.16
N LEU A 23 6.52 -13.87 -2.37
CA LEU A 23 7.44 -13.97 -3.50
C LEU A 23 7.85 -12.54 -3.89
N VAL A 24 9.15 -12.24 -3.80
CA VAL A 24 9.71 -10.96 -4.22
C VAL A 24 10.44 -11.17 -5.53
N LEU A 25 9.92 -10.60 -6.59
CA LEU A 25 10.46 -10.76 -7.94
C LEU A 25 11.07 -9.43 -8.38
N PRO A 26 12.36 -9.41 -8.76
CA PRO A 26 12.96 -8.21 -9.31
C PRO A 26 12.34 -7.90 -10.67
N VAL A 27 12.10 -6.62 -10.91
CA VAL A 27 11.65 -6.07 -12.20
C VAL A 27 12.51 -4.88 -12.53
N THR A 28 12.88 -4.74 -13.80
CA THR A 28 13.69 -3.64 -14.29
C THR A 28 12.77 -2.55 -14.82
N VAL A 29 12.98 -1.30 -14.43
CA VAL A 29 12.11 -0.19 -14.83
C VAL A 29 11.95 -0.09 -16.35
N SER A 30 13.04 -0.29 -17.10
CA SER A 30 13.03 -0.23 -18.57
C SER A 30 12.29 -1.39 -19.26
N THR A 31 12.10 -2.51 -18.58
CA THR A 31 11.41 -3.71 -19.10
C THR A 31 10.28 -4.16 -18.19
N TYR A 32 9.73 -3.22 -17.40
CA TYR A 32 8.83 -3.53 -16.28
C TYR A 32 7.65 -4.40 -16.70
N ASP A 33 6.98 -4.05 -17.80
CA ASP A 33 5.83 -4.77 -18.31
C ASP A 33 6.17 -6.20 -18.76
N ASP A 34 7.31 -6.37 -19.42
CA ASP A 34 7.75 -7.67 -19.94
C ASP A 34 8.22 -8.58 -18.80
N ASP A 35 9.01 -8.03 -17.87
CA ASP A 35 9.44 -8.73 -16.66
C ASP A 35 8.20 -9.16 -15.84
N PHE A 36 7.22 -8.27 -15.65
CA PHE A 36 5.99 -8.58 -14.90
C PHE A 36 5.17 -9.69 -15.57
N ARG A 37 5.02 -9.65 -16.90
CA ARG A 37 4.33 -10.69 -17.67
C ARG A 37 5.05 -12.04 -17.55
N GLU A 38 6.37 -12.06 -17.67
CA GLU A 38 7.17 -13.29 -17.52
C GLU A 38 6.95 -13.90 -16.12
N GLN A 39 6.99 -13.07 -15.08
CA GLN A 39 6.75 -13.51 -13.71
C GLN A 39 5.33 -14.08 -13.51
N LEU A 40 4.30 -13.43 -14.06
CA LEU A 40 2.94 -13.96 -14.01
C LEU A 40 2.81 -15.29 -14.78
N GLN A 41 3.50 -15.46 -15.90
CA GLN A 41 3.50 -16.74 -16.64
C GLN A 41 4.13 -17.87 -15.82
N LEU A 42 5.20 -17.58 -15.07
CA LEU A 42 5.81 -18.55 -14.16
C LEU A 42 4.84 -18.95 -13.05
N LEU A 43 4.14 -17.98 -12.45
CA LEU A 43 3.09 -18.25 -11.45
C LEU A 43 1.91 -19.03 -12.03
N LYS A 44 1.54 -18.78 -13.29
CA LYS A 44 0.49 -19.58 -13.95
C LYS A 44 0.84 -21.06 -14.00
N LYS A 45 2.10 -21.39 -14.28
CA LYS A 45 2.58 -22.79 -14.32
C LYS A 45 2.51 -23.48 -12.95
N THR A 46 2.39 -22.74 -11.85
CA THR A 46 2.21 -23.28 -10.50
C THR A 46 0.75 -23.41 -10.08
N GLY A 47 -0.20 -23.09 -10.99
CA GLY A 47 -1.65 -23.19 -10.75
C GLY A 47 -2.32 -21.88 -10.36
N VAL A 48 -1.64 -20.73 -10.50
CA VAL A 48 -2.27 -19.42 -10.30
C VAL A 48 -3.09 -19.05 -11.55
N HIS A 49 -4.38 -18.76 -11.38
CA HIS A 49 -5.28 -18.38 -12.48
C HIS A 49 -5.89 -16.98 -12.32
N GLY A 50 -5.58 -16.29 -11.23
CA GLY A 50 -6.12 -14.97 -10.94
C GLY A 50 -5.15 -14.11 -10.14
N ALA A 51 -5.26 -12.79 -10.33
CA ALA A 51 -4.48 -11.78 -9.63
C ALA A 51 -5.42 -10.71 -9.07
N VAL A 52 -5.18 -10.27 -7.83
CA VAL A 52 -5.99 -9.25 -7.15
C VAL A 52 -5.19 -7.96 -7.07
N PHE A 53 -5.79 -6.84 -7.51
CA PHE A 53 -5.18 -5.52 -7.51
C PHE A 53 -6.00 -4.55 -6.65
N GLY A 54 -5.31 -3.62 -5.99
CA GLY A 54 -5.87 -2.71 -4.99
C GLY A 54 -6.45 -1.40 -5.54
N ASP A 55 -6.64 -1.30 -6.85
CA ASP A 55 -6.99 -0.07 -7.56
C ASP A 55 -8.39 0.48 -7.26
N VAL A 56 -8.48 1.81 -7.27
CA VAL A 56 -9.68 2.59 -6.98
C VAL A 56 -9.86 3.66 -8.07
N ASP A 57 -11.04 3.73 -8.68
CA ASP A 57 -11.38 4.68 -9.76
C ASP A 57 -11.90 6.02 -9.22
N LEU A 58 -12.80 5.98 -8.23
CA LEU A 58 -13.48 7.19 -7.77
C LEU A 58 -12.51 8.20 -7.13
N GLY A 59 -12.37 9.35 -7.79
CA GLY A 59 -11.41 10.40 -7.43
C GLY A 59 -9.98 10.12 -7.89
N ASN A 60 -9.76 9.17 -8.81
CA ASN A 60 -8.46 8.85 -9.40
C ASN A 60 -8.54 8.98 -10.94
N CYS A 61 -8.17 10.14 -11.48
CA CYS A 61 -8.20 10.36 -12.93
C CYS A 61 -7.29 9.41 -13.71
N GLU A 62 -6.27 8.83 -13.07
CA GLU A 62 -5.30 7.93 -13.69
C GLU A 62 -5.66 6.44 -13.53
N ALA A 63 -6.67 6.10 -12.71
CA ALA A 63 -7.03 4.71 -12.46
C ALA A 63 -7.30 3.93 -13.74
N LYS A 64 -8.01 4.55 -14.70
CA LYS A 64 -8.33 3.92 -15.99
C LYS A 64 -7.10 3.53 -16.79
N LEU A 65 -6.02 4.32 -16.71
CA LEU A 65 -4.75 3.98 -17.35
C LEU A 65 -4.15 2.75 -16.70
N HIS A 66 -4.12 2.70 -15.36
CA HIS A 66 -3.58 1.55 -14.64
C HIS A 66 -4.43 0.28 -14.83
N ARG A 67 -5.76 0.39 -14.93
CA ARG A 67 -6.61 -0.75 -15.31
C ARG A 67 -6.34 -1.25 -16.72
N GLY A 68 -6.18 -0.34 -17.69
CA GLY A 68 -5.77 -0.71 -19.04
C GLY A 68 -4.43 -1.46 -19.04
N TRP A 69 -3.48 -1.01 -18.22
CA TRP A 69 -2.21 -1.70 -18.01
C TRP A 69 -2.41 -3.10 -17.41
N ILE A 70 -3.17 -3.24 -16.31
CA ILE A 70 -3.51 -4.54 -15.67
C ILE A 70 -4.11 -5.52 -16.68
N GLU A 71 -5.08 -5.06 -17.48
CA GLU A 71 -5.72 -5.88 -18.51
C GLU A 71 -4.69 -6.28 -19.59
N SER A 72 -3.79 -5.38 -19.98
CA SER A 72 -2.74 -5.66 -20.97
C SER A 72 -1.70 -6.69 -20.52
N ILE A 73 -1.43 -6.80 -19.22
CA ILE A 73 -0.46 -7.77 -18.67
C ILE A 73 -1.12 -9.11 -18.32
N CYS A 74 -2.40 -9.12 -17.95
CA CYS A 74 -3.11 -10.33 -17.51
C CYS A 74 -3.80 -11.09 -18.66
N ASN A 75 -4.47 -10.37 -19.59
CA ASN A 75 -5.28 -11.00 -20.64
C ASN A 75 -4.47 -11.91 -21.58
N PRO A 76 -3.28 -11.52 -22.08
CA PRO A 76 -2.53 -12.34 -23.04
C PRO A 76 -2.08 -13.69 -22.49
N ILE A 77 -2.05 -13.82 -21.16
CA ILE A 77 -1.59 -15.02 -20.46
C ILE A 77 -2.73 -15.73 -19.73
N ASP A 78 -3.98 -15.32 -19.94
CA ASP A 78 -5.17 -15.92 -19.36
C ASP A 78 -5.05 -16.05 -17.82
N ILE A 79 -4.76 -14.91 -17.20
CA ILE A 79 -4.90 -14.66 -15.75
C ILE A 79 -6.10 -13.72 -15.57
N THR A 80 -7.04 -14.09 -14.69
CA THR A 80 -8.18 -13.22 -14.39
C THR A 80 -7.76 -12.10 -13.44
N ALA A 81 -7.90 -10.84 -13.87
CA ALA A 81 -7.67 -9.68 -13.02
C ALA A 81 -8.90 -9.36 -12.15
N PHE A 82 -8.73 -9.34 -10.84
CA PHE A 82 -9.75 -8.94 -9.87
C PHE A 82 -9.41 -7.57 -9.29
N ILE A 83 -10.33 -6.61 -9.43
CA ILE A 83 -10.15 -5.23 -8.94
C ILE A 83 -11.33 -4.87 -8.03
N PRO A 84 -11.38 -5.44 -6.81
CA PRO A 84 -12.58 -5.39 -5.95
C PRO A 84 -12.92 -3.99 -5.44
N LEU A 85 -11.97 -3.05 -5.47
CA LEU A 85 -12.15 -1.69 -4.95
C LEU A 85 -12.51 -0.66 -6.02
N TRP A 86 -12.62 -1.06 -7.29
CA TRP A 86 -12.70 -0.15 -8.44
C TRP A 86 -13.77 0.93 -8.31
N PHE A 87 -15.00 0.57 -7.94
CA PHE A 87 -16.14 1.49 -7.86
C PHE A 87 -16.40 2.05 -6.47
N LEU A 88 -15.48 1.86 -5.52
CA LEU A 88 -15.63 2.34 -4.16
C LEU A 88 -14.94 3.70 -4.01
N ASP A 89 -15.48 4.58 -3.18
CA ASP A 89 -14.80 5.83 -2.84
C ASP A 89 -13.76 5.59 -1.73
N ARG A 90 -12.69 6.40 -1.73
CA ARG A 90 -11.57 6.22 -0.82
C ARG A 90 -11.96 6.40 0.65
N GLU A 91 -12.85 7.34 0.95
CA GLU A 91 -13.29 7.57 2.33
C GLU A 91 -13.98 6.31 2.89
N THR A 92 -14.92 5.74 2.14
CA THR A 92 -15.61 4.50 2.49
C THR A 92 -14.64 3.34 2.68
N ILE A 93 -13.66 3.18 1.77
CA ILE A 93 -12.63 2.13 1.90
C ILE A 93 -11.84 2.31 3.20
N LEU A 94 -11.33 3.51 3.47
CA LEU A 94 -10.51 3.78 4.64
C LEU A 94 -11.30 3.58 5.94
N ARG A 95 -12.53 4.10 6.02
CA ARG A 95 -13.39 3.90 7.20
C ARG A 95 -13.69 2.44 7.45
N LYS A 96 -14.05 1.68 6.40
CA LYS A 96 -14.28 0.24 6.51
C LYS A 96 -13.02 -0.50 6.98
N LEU A 97 -11.85 -0.11 6.50
CA LEU A 97 -10.57 -0.69 6.92
C LEU A 97 -10.34 -0.47 8.43
N ILE A 98 -10.63 0.73 8.94
CA ILE A 98 -10.53 1.04 10.37
C ILE A 98 -11.58 0.30 11.19
N ASP A 99 -12.83 0.26 10.73
CA ASP A 99 -13.95 -0.42 11.42
C ASP A 99 -13.72 -1.94 11.51
N LEU A 100 -13.05 -2.53 10.53
CA LEU A 100 -12.61 -3.93 10.57
C LEU A 100 -11.48 -4.16 11.58
N GLY A 101 -10.87 -3.12 12.15
CA GLY A 101 -9.85 -3.24 13.18
C GLY A 101 -8.42 -3.35 12.65
N PHE A 102 -8.14 -2.85 11.45
CA PHE A 102 -6.76 -2.76 10.96
C PHE A 102 -5.99 -1.60 11.63
N ASP A 103 -4.73 -1.85 12.00
CA ASP A 103 -3.79 -0.80 12.43
C ASP A 103 -2.99 -0.30 11.23
N VAL A 104 -3.40 0.84 10.69
CA VAL A 104 -2.85 1.47 9.49
C VAL A 104 -2.04 2.70 9.89
N ARG A 105 -0.79 2.81 9.43
CA ARG A 105 0.14 3.91 9.75
C ARG A 105 0.66 4.60 8.51
N PHE A 106 0.89 5.90 8.55
CA PHE A 106 1.59 6.61 7.47
C PHE A 106 3.06 6.21 7.42
N VAL A 107 3.58 5.96 6.22
CA VAL A 107 4.97 5.58 5.96
C VAL A 107 5.67 6.50 4.95
N VAL A 108 4.89 7.17 4.09
CA VAL A 108 5.38 8.24 3.21
C VAL A 108 4.37 9.38 3.27
N VAL A 109 4.85 10.61 3.28
CA VAL A 109 4.04 11.82 3.06
C VAL A 109 4.86 12.84 2.27
N ASP A 110 4.22 13.58 1.37
CA ASP A 110 4.88 14.69 0.68
C ASP A 110 5.18 15.85 1.63
N ASP A 111 6.29 16.54 1.41
CA ASP A 111 6.72 17.63 2.29
C ASP A 111 5.96 18.96 2.09
N ALA A 112 5.23 19.08 0.98
CA ALA A 112 4.45 20.27 0.65
C ALA A 112 3.15 20.34 1.47
N ASN A 113 2.52 19.20 1.78
CA ASN A 113 1.23 19.13 2.46
C ASN A 113 1.30 18.54 3.87
N PHE A 114 2.40 17.86 4.22
CA PHE A 114 2.55 17.17 5.50
C PHE A 114 3.86 17.49 6.19
N SER A 115 3.82 17.48 7.53
CA SER A 115 5.01 17.49 8.37
C SER A 115 5.48 16.05 8.64
N PRO A 116 6.76 15.84 9.02
CA PRO A 116 7.27 14.52 9.40
C PRO A 116 6.53 13.90 10.60
N GLU A 117 5.72 14.65 11.34
CA GLU A 117 4.91 14.11 12.45
C GLU A 117 3.76 13.19 12.00
N TRP A 118 3.44 13.18 10.71
CA TRP A 118 2.52 12.19 10.16
C TRP A 118 3.10 10.79 10.12
N LEU A 119 4.42 10.65 9.96
CA LEU A 119 5.08 9.36 9.89
C LEU A 119 4.87 8.54 11.17
N GLY A 120 4.31 7.34 11.03
CA GLY A 120 3.93 6.47 12.15
C GLY A 120 2.62 6.83 12.85
N LYS A 121 1.99 7.97 12.52
CA LYS A 121 0.65 8.34 13.02
C LYS A 121 -0.35 7.28 12.58
N LYS A 122 -1.28 6.92 13.48
CA LYS A 122 -2.36 5.99 13.16
C LYS A 122 -3.40 6.68 12.29
N LEU A 123 -3.85 6.00 11.25
CA LEU A 123 -5.06 6.37 10.53
C LEU A 123 -6.26 5.92 11.35
N ASP A 124 -7.08 6.87 11.78
CA ASP A 124 -8.33 6.64 12.48
C ASP A 124 -9.42 7.57 11.92
N ASN A 125 -10.65 7.48 12.45
CA ASN A 125 -11.76 8.30 11.95
C ASN A 125 -11.50 9.81 12.06
N TYR A 126 -10.78 10.26 13.10
CA TYR A 126 -10.42 11.68 13.26
C TYR A 126 -9.42 12.12 12.19
N VAL A 127 -8.41 11.29 11.89
CA VAL A 127 -7.44 11.58 10.83
C VAL A 127 -8.11 11.55 9.46
N ILE A 128 -9.07 10.66 9.22
CA ILE A 128 -9.84 10.64 7.97
C ILE A 128 -10.63 11.95 7.81
N ASP A 129 -11.28 12.44 8.88
CA ASP A 129 -11.99 13.72 8.86
C ASP A 129 -11.03 14.90 8.63
N GLU A 130 -9.83 14.87 9.23
CA GLU A 130 -8.78 15.86 9.01
C GLU A 130 -8.35 15.90 7.54
N LEU A 131 -8.10 14.74 6.93
CA LEU A 131 -7.74 14.61 5.51
C LEU A 131 -8.87 15.12 4.61
N LYS A 132 -10.12 14.74 4.89
CA LYS A 132 -11.29 15.21 4.13
C LYS A 132 -11.40 16.73 4.17
N SER A 133 -11.29 17.33 5.34
CA SER A 133 -11.31 18.79 5.50
C SER A 133 -10.16 19.48 4.76
N ARG A 134 -8.98 18.87 4.69
CA ARG A 134 -7.86 19.39 3.87
C ARG A 134 -8.20 19.34 2.38
N ALA A 135 -8.79 18.25 1.90
CA ALA A 135 -9.22 18.09 0.51
C ALA A 135 -10.22 19.18 0.11
N GLU A 136 -11.25 19.39 0.93
CA GLU A 136 -12.33 20.36 0.68
C GLU A 136 -11.82 21.81 0.64
N ARG A 137 -10.75 22.12 1.38
CA ARG A 137 -10.11 23.44 1.39
C ARG A 137 -9.06 23.63 0.30
N SER A 138 -8.62 22.55 -0.35
CA SER A 138 -7.65 22.58 -1.43
C SER A 138 -8.34 23.01 -2.73
N PRO A 139 -7.81 24.00 -3.48
CA PRO A 139 -8.38 24.41 -4.76
C PRO A 139 -8.53 23.25 -5.77
N GLU A 140 -7.66 22.24 -5.66
CA GLU A 140 -7.64 21.07 -6.54
C GLU A 140 -8.38 19.86 -5.95
N GLY A 141 -8.96 19.96 -4.75
CA GLY A 141 -9.60 18.84 -4.07
C GLY A 141 -8.64 17.76 -3.59
N LYS A 142 -7.33 18.05 -3.51
CA LYS A 142 -6.27 17.09 -3.15
C LYS A 142 -5.83 17.27 -1.71
N VAL A 143 -5.48 16.16 -1.05
CA VAL A 143 -4.94 16.12 0.32
C VAL A 143 -3.42 16.13 0.39
N GLY A 144 -2.75 15.91 -0.76
CA GLY A 144 -1.33 15.57 -0.85
C GLY A 144 -1.12 14.07 -1.15
N TYR A 145 0.13 13.70 -1.35
CA TYR A 145 0.60 12.35 -1.60
C TYR A 145 1.05 11.69 -0.30
N TYR A 146 0.59 10.46 -0.08
CA TYR A 146 1.02 9.67 1.07
C TYR A 146 0.88 8.17 0.78
N HIS A 147 1.66 7.38 1.52
CA HIS A 147 1.51 5.94 1.60
C HIS A 147 1.33 5.49 3.04
N THR A 148 0.66 4.35 3.19
CA THR A 148 0.43 3.71 4.48
C THR A 148 0.96 2.29 4.51
N ILE A 149 1.20 1.80 5.73
CA ILE A 149 1.53 0.42 6.03
C ILE A 149 0.54 -0.13 7.05
N VAL A 150 0.15 -1.39 6.89
CA VAL A 150 -0.67 -2.13 7.87
C VAL A 150 0.24 -2.91 8.81
N LEU A 151 0.18 -2.62 10.10
CA LEU A 151 0.98 -3.28 11.14
C LEU A 151 0.23 -4.41 11.85
N ASP A 152 -1.11 -4.34 11.87
CA ASP A 152 -1.99 -5.35 12.45
C ASP A 152 -3.38 -5.30 11.80
N GLY A 153 -4.17 -6.35 11.97
CA GLY A 153 -5.57 -6.44 11.57
C GLY A 153 -6.14 -7.85 11.67
N PRO A 154 -7.44 -8.07 11.39
CA PRO A 154 -8.11 -9.36 11.61
C PRO A 154 -7.44 -10.57 10.97
N ILE A 155 -6.86 -10.41 9.79
CA ILE A 155 -6.21 -11.49 9.04
C ILE A 155 -4.79 -11.80 9.51
N PHE A 156 -4.23 -10.96 10.39
CA PHE A 156 -2.89 -11.16 10.95
C PHE A 156 -2.97 -12.18 12.10
N LYS A 157 -2.05 -13.12 12.16
CA LYS A 157 -1.84 -14.05 13.29
C LYS A 157 -1.01 -13.41 14.41
N LYS A 158 -0.07 -12.53 14.03
CA LYS A 158 0.78 -11.74 14.92
C LYS A 158 0.78 -10.29 14.45
N ARG A 159 1.06 -9.34 15.34
CA ARG A 159 1.23 -7.92 14.96
C ARG A 159 2.70 -7.62 14.66
N LEU A 160 2.95 -6.64 13.80
CA LEU A 160 4.29 -6.09 13.60
C LEU A 160 4.55 -5.03 14.67
N ARG A 161 5.67 -5.15 15.38
CA ARG A 161 6.22 -4.09 16.21
C ARG A 161 7.47 -3.52 15.55
N VAL A 162 7.43 -2.24 15.22
CA VAL A 162 8.59 -1.48 14.78
C VAL A 162 9.59 -1.38 15.94
N VAL A 163 10.84 -1.78 15.70
CA VAL A 163 11.90 -1.81 16.71
C VAL A 163 12.83 -0.62 16.54
N ASN A 164 13.31 -0.41 15.31
CA ASN A 164 14.16 0.72 14.96
C ASN A 164 13.60 1.38 13.69
N SER A 165 13.52 2.71 13.71
CA SER A 165 13.06 3.52 12.58
C SER A 165 13.54 4.95 12.71
N ASP A 166 13.72 5.60 11.57
CA ASP A 166 14.03 7.03 11.48
C ASP A 166 12.97 7.76 10.63
N LYS A 167 12.97 9.09 10.70
CA LYS A 167 12.23 9.96 9.78
C LYS A 167 13.24 10.62 8.85
N VAL A 168 13.14 10.33 7.55
CA VAL A 168 14.14 10.78 6.56
C VAL A 168 13.45 11.60 5.48
N HIS A 169 14.02 12.76 5.15
CA HIS A 169 13.62 13.55 3.99
C HIS A 169 14.47 13.14 2.79
N LYS A 170 13.84 12.92 1.63
CA LYS A 170 14.54 12.61 0.38
C LYS A 170 13.78 13.21 -0.81
N SER A 171 14.54 13.64 -1.80
CA SER A 171 14.05 13.97 -3.14
C SER A 171 14.26 12.76 -4.05
N ASP A 172 13.20 12.28 -4.69
CA ASP A 172 13.26 11.20 -5.68
C ASP A 172 12.33 11.46 -6.88
N GLU A 173 12.10 10.44 -7.71
CA GLU A 173 11.27 10.54 -8.91
C GLU A 173 9.80 10.91 -8.62
N TRP A 174 9.36 10.78 -7.37
CA TRP A 174 8.02 11.14 -6.89
C TRP A 174 7.99 12.50 -6.17
N GLY A 175 9.10 13.24 -6.18
CA GLY A 175 9.25 14.56 -5.56
C GLY A 175 9.92 14.54 -4.19
N ASP A 176 9.74 15.62 -3.44
CA ASP A 176 10.28 15.80 -2.09
C ASP A 176 9.34 15.20 -1.04
N ASN A 177 9.82 14.19 -0.32
CA ASN A 177 9.00 13.36 0.54
C ASN A 177 9.67 13.07 1.89
N TRP A 178 8.84 12.91 2.92
CA TRP A 178 9.22 12.35 4.20
C TRP A 178 8.92 10.86 4.26
N TYR A 179 9.87 10.08 4.76
CA TYR A 179 9.82 8.63 4.85
C TYR A 179 9.95 8.15 6.28
N TRP A 180 9.06 7.24 6.71
CA TRP A 180 9.24 6.47 7.93
C TRP A 180 10.15 5.28 7.61
N ASP A 181 11.46 5.50 7.72
CA ASP A 181 12.47 4.50 7.38
C ASP A 181 12.56 3.44 8.48
N ILE A 182 11.72 2.41 8.38
CA ILE A 182 11.72 1.27 9.30
C ILE A 182 12.95 0.41 8.98
N SER A 183 13.99 0.49 9.82
CA SER A 183 15.20 -0.31 9.69
C SER A 183 15.02 -1.73 10.23
N SER A 184 14.15 -1.93 11.22
CA SER A 184 13.80 -3.27 11.72
C SER A 184 12.43 -3.32 12.40
N CYS A 185 11.76 -4.46 12.26
CA CYS A 185 10.54 -4.80 12.99
C CYS A 185 10.55 -6.28 13.40
N CYS A 186 9.75 -6.62 14.41
CA CYS A 186 9.58 -7.98 14.91
C CYS A 186 8.09 -8.34 14.97
N LEU A 187 7.79 -9.63 15.13
CA LEU A 187 6.43 -10.12 15.29
C LEU A 187 6.12 -10.37 16.76
N GLU A 188 4.95 -9.90 17.21
CA GLU A 188 4.46 -10.09 18.57
C GLU A 188 3.10 -10.74 18.56
N ASP A 189 2.84 -11.54 19.60
CA ASP A 189 1.52 -12.13 19.78
C ASP A 189 0.49 -11.04 20.06
N LYS A 190 -0.73 -11.26 19.56
CA LYS A 190 -1.82 -10.34 19.77
C LYS A 190 -2.31 -10.43 21.20
N VAL A 191 -2.29 -9.32 21.91
CA VAL A 191 -2.96 -9.22 23.20
C VAL A 191 -4.45 -9.06 22.91
N PHE A 192 -5.20 -10.16 22.94
CA PHE A 192 -6.65 -10.10 22.90
C PHE A 192 -7.13 -9.44 24.19
N THR A 193 -7.46 -8.16 24.11
CA THR A 193 -8.22 -7.50 25.16
C THR A 193 -9.66 -7.96 25.00
N LYS A 194 -10.15 -8.73 25.99
CA LYS A 194 -11.54 -9.15 26.09
C LYS A 194 -12.47 -7.95 26.22
#